data_AF-A0A920E4H6-F1
#
_entry.id   AF-A0A920E4H6-F1
#
_cell.length_a   1.000
_cell.length_b   1.000
_cell.length_c   1.000
_cell.angle_alpha   90.00
_cell.angle_beta   90.00
_cell.angle_gamma   90.00
#
_symmetry.space_group_name_H-M   'P 1'
#
loop_
_entity.id
_entity.type
_entity.pdbx_description
1 polymer ?
#
loop_
_entity_poly.entity_id
_entity_poly.type
_entity_poly.pdbx_seq_one_letter_code
_entity_poly.pdbx_strand_id
1 'polypeptide(L)' 'MINSPVLVLNKFFFPIDTTNVKRAFLMLYGGAAKAVNLNYETFDFNTWSEISTANEEDSIKTVSA' A
#
# COMPACT_ATOMS: atom_id res chain seq x y z
N MET A 1 13.87 3.79 -0.38
CA MET A 1 12.47 3.41 -0.07
C MET A 1 11.76 2.73 -1.25
N ILE A 2 11.86 3.17 -2.51
CA ILE A 2 11.09 2.58 -3.63
C ILE A 2 11.45 1.11 -3.99
N ASN A 3 12.67 0.67 -3.65
CA ASN A 3 13.12 -0.71 -3.82
C ASN A 3 13.02 -1.53 -2.53
N SER A 4 12.48 -0.95 -1.45
CA SER A 4 12.30 -1.68 -0.20
C SER A 4 11.34 -2.86 -0.40
N PRO A 5 11.56 -3.98 0.29
CA PRO A 5 10.70 -5.15 0.20
C PRO A 5 9.32 -4.85 0.80
N VAL A 6 8.27 -5.41 0.19
CA VAL A 6 6.87 -5.32 0.59
C VAL A 6 6.27 -6.72 0.58
N LEU A 7 5.63 -7.09 1.67
CA LEU A 7 4.99 -8.39 1.81
C LEU A 7 3.66 -8.42 1.05
N VAL A 8 3.44 -9.46 0.27
CA VAL A 8 2.17 -9.71 -0.42
C VAL A 8 1.42 -10.82 0.31
N LEU A 9 0.18 -10.51 0.68
CA LEU A 9 -0.71 -11.43 1.38
C LEU A 9 -1.82 -11.94 0.45
N ASN A 10 -2.28 -13.17 0.69
CA ASN A 10 -3.52 -13.65 0.09
C ASN A 10 -4.76 -13.18 0.88
N LYS A 11 -5.96 -13.56 0.42
CA LYS A 11 -7.23 -13.22 1.08
C LYS A 11 -7.41 -13.76 2.51
N PHE A 12 -6.53 -14.66 2.93
CA PHE A 12 -6.50 -15.23 4.28
C PHE A 12 -5.38 -14.62 5.13
N PHE A 13 -4.74 -13.54 4.65
CA PHE A 13 -3.61 -12.86 5.29
C PHE A 13 -2.36 -13.73 5.49
N PHE A 14 -2.22 -14.81 4.73
CA PHE A 14 -0.98 -15.57 4.68
C PHE A 14 0.00 -14.93 3.68
N PRO A 15 1.29 -14.84 4.02
CA PRO A 15 2.30 -14.36 3.10
C PRO A 15 2.44 -15.33 1.93
N ILE A 16 2.39 -14.80 0.71
CA ILE A 16 2.53 -15.59 -0.53
C ILE A 16 3.71 -15.16 -1.38
N ASP A 17 4.17 -13.91 -1.24
CA ASP A 17 5.29 -13.38 -2.01
C ASP A 17 5.90 -12.14 -1.33
N THR A 18 7.09 -11.73 -1.77
CA THR A 18 7.70 -10.44 -1.45
C THR A 18 7.98 -9.68 -2.74
N THR A 19 7.44 -8.47 -2.85
CA THR A 19 7.68 -7.56 -3.98
C THR A 19 8.45 -6.33 -3.50
N ASN A 20 8.67 -5.34 -4.38
CA ASN A 20 9.19 -4.04 -3.96
C ASN A 20 8.09 -2.97 -3.93
N VAL A 21 8.35 -1.87 -3.22
CA VAL A 21 7.42 -0.73 -3.10
C VAL A 21 6.93 -0.27 -4.47
N LYS A 22 7.80 -0.13 -5.49
CA LYS A 22 7.39 0.26 -6.85
C LYS A 22 6.26 -0.64 -7.37
N ARG A 23 6.46 -1.95 -7.35
CA ARG A 23 5.50 -2.91 -7.90
C ARG A 23 4.25 -3.02 -7.03
N ALA A 24 4.37 -2.92 -5.71
CA ALA A 24 3.23 -2.85 -4.80
C ALA A 24 2.31 -1.66 -5.11
N PHE A 25 2.89 -0.47 -5.35
CA PHE A 25 2.13 0.71 -5.76
C PHE A 25 1.40 0.52 -7.09
N LEU A 26 2.05 -0.08 -8.09
CA LEU A 26 1.38 -0.41 -9.37
C LEU A 26 0.21 -1.37 -9.16
N MET A 27 0.36 -2.39 -8.30
CA MET A 27 -0.70 -3.34 -8.00
C MET A 27 -1.88 -2.67 -7.28
N LEU A 28 -1.62 -1.77 -6.33
CA LEU A 28 -2.64 -1.01 -5.62
C LEU A 28 -3.39 -0.06 -6.58
N TYR A 29 -2.66 0.75 -7.34
CA TYR A 29 -3.25 1.71 -8.28
C TYR A 29 -4.04 1.02 -9.40
N GLY A 30 -3.52 -0.10 -9.91
CA GLY A 30 -4.20 -0.91 -10.93
C GLY A 30 -5.33 -1.80 -10.42
N GLY A 31 -5.64 -1.76 -9.11
CA GLY A 31 -6.70 -2.57 -8.50
C GLY A 31 -6.41 -4.07 -8.40
N ALA A 32 -5.17 -4.49 -8.67
CA ALA A 32 -4.73 -5.89 -8.54
C ALA A 32 -4.42 -6.29 -7.08
N ALA A 33 -4.25 -5.32 -6.19
CA ALA A 33 -4.06 -5.53 -4.76
C ALA A 33 -4.75 -4.44 -3.94
N LYS A 34 -4.91 -4.72 -2.64
CA LYS A 34 -5.36 -3.77 -1.62
C LYS A 34 -4.26 -3.58 -0.58
N ALA A 35 -4.15 -2.37 -0.04
CA ALA A 35 -3.31 -2.12 1.12
C ALA A 35 -4.01 -2.68 2.37
N VAL A 36 -3.24 -3.18 3.34
CA VAL A 36 -3.75 -3.70 4.61
C VAL A 36 -3.04 -3.01 5.77
N ASN A 37 -3.80 -2.68 6.82
CA ASN A 37 -3.24 -2.12 8.05
C ASN A 37 -3.15 -3.18 9.17
N LEU A 38 -2.67 -2.78 10.35
CA LEU A 38 -2.52 -3.67 11.51
C LEU A 38 -3.85 -4.23 12.05
N ASN A 39 -4.97 -3.60 11.72
CA ASN A 39 -6.32 -4.06 12.10
C ASN A 39 -6.93 -5.02 11.07
N TYR A 40 -6.16 -5.47 10.07
CA TYR A 40 -6.63 -6.31 8.96
C TYR A 40 -7.69 -5.64 8.07
N GLU A 41 -7.82 -4.31 8.14
CA GLU A 41 -8.68 -3.55 7.26
C GLU A 41 -7.99 -3.40 5.89
N THR A 42 -8.76 -3.56 4.81
CA THR A 42 -8.22 -3.48 3.45
C THR A 42 -8.72 -2.25 2.72
N PHE A 43 -7.82 -1.58 2.02
CA PHE A 43 -8.08 -0.31 1.33
C PHE A 43 -7.71 -0.44 -0.14
N ASP A 44 -8.59 0.03 -1.02
CA ASP A 44 -8.24 0.28 -2.42
C ASP A 44 -7.39 1.56 -2.52
N PHE A 45 -6.92 1.89 -3.73
CA PHE A 45 -6.07 3.06 -3.91
C PHE A 45 -6.71 4.36 -3.40
N ASN A 46 -8.00 4.58 -3.70
CA ASN A 46 -8.69 5.83 -3.37
C ASN A 46 -8.79 5.98 -1.84
N THR A 47 -9.38 5.00 -1.17
CA THR A 47 -9.55 5.01 0.30
C THR A 47 -8.23 5.01 1.04
N TRP A 48 -7.22 4.27 0.54
CA TRP A 48 -5.88 4.27 1.12
C TRP A 48 -5.22 5.64 1.00
N SER A 49 -5.35 6.31 -0.15
CA SER A 49 -4.72 7.61 -0.38
C SER A 49 -5.25 8.68 0.59
N GLU A 50 -6.55 8.67 0.87
CA GLU A 50 -7.19 9.58 1.83
C GLU A 50 -6.67 9.34 3.26
N ILE A 51 -6.59 8.09 3.70
CA ILE A 51 -6.10 7.73 5.05
C ILE A 51 -4.61 8.04 5.20
N SER A 52 -3.82 7.81 4.15
CA SER A 52 -2.37 8.09 4.16
C SER A 52 -2.07 9.58 4.36
N THR A 53 -2.98 10.47 3.95
CA THR A 53 -2.81 11.92 4.17
C THR A 53 -3.18 12.36 5.58
N ALA A 54 -4.01 11.60 6.30
CA ALA A 54 -4.48 11.91 7.64
C ALA A 54 -3.50 11.46 8.75
N ASN A 55 -2.73 10.40 8.49
CA ASN A 55 -1.68 9.96 9.41
C ASN A 55 -0.38 10.72 9.09
N GLU A 56 0.21 11.40 10.08
CA GLU A 56 1.54 12.03 10.02
C GLU A 56 2.68 10.99 9.98
N GLU A 57 2.51 9.92 9.21
CA GLU A 57 3.58 8.96 8.93
C GLU A 57 4.39 9.39 7.69
N ASP A 58 5.63 8.90 7.60
CA ASP A 58 6.54 9.09 6.46
C ASP A 58 5.84 8.67 5.14
N SER A 59 5.28 9.66 4.45
CA SER A 59 4.47 9.48 3.25
C SER A 59 5.08 10.21 2.06
N ILE A 60 4.99 9.60 0.87
CA ILE A 60 5.38 10.25 -0.38
C ILE A 60 4.25 11.18 -0.79
N LYS A 61 4.45 12.49 -0.64
CA LYS A 61 3.51 13.53 -1.04
C LYS A 61 3.93 14.15 -2.37
N THR A 62 2.97 14.55 -3.18
CA THR A 62 3.24 15.44 -4.32
C THR A 62 3.62 16.82 -3.78
N VAL A 63 4.54 17.52 -4.46
CA VAL A 63 4.80 18.93 -4.17
C VAL A 63 3.54 19.73 -4.50
N SER A 64 2.83 20.23 -3.49
CA SER A 64 1.82 21.27 -3.71
C SER A 64 2.52 22.59 -4.04
N ALA A 65 2.05 23.25 -5.09
CA ALA A 65 2.41 24.63 -5.43
C ALA A 65 1.73 25.62 -4.48
#